data_AF-A0A7S0R611-F1
#
_entry.id   AF-A0A7S0R611-F1
#
_cell.length_a   1.000
_cell.length_b   1.000
_cell.length_c   1.000
_cell.angle_alpha   90.00
_cell.angle_beta   90.00
_cell.angle_gamma   90.00
#
_symmetry.space_group_name_H-M   'P 1'
#
loop_
_entity.id
_entity.type
_entity.pdbx_description
1 polymer ?
#
loop_
_entity_poly.entity_id
_entity_poly.type
_entity_poly.pdbx_seq_one_letter_code
_entity_poly.pdbx_strand_id
1 'polypeptide(L)'
;RQPGTARYIVFTCGKPLAHVNASVCQGIGDRVRGIMEALRLAVHLRRVLLIDWEQPAPLETFLLPAGLPAGGDPSELSTASASTGNSSQRPPVIDWRNKPHYRVKDETDLAAYVTFPSKPFPRSDMPKELQEPGIRRRFGNATRVIAYSSNYQDLGRNWLPGPYLGKQQGSWQRLCVFNRLFQPSEAVAQGIADERRRLFGASDVPYVAVHWRVGGQPFEPRIWKYQTAQSEQVHSYAAALVCARMVAAAKGITAPTLIITDNLLIRNQIAAGWFRGVVGPESVAKHVTLSAASDHLATF
;
A
#
# COMPACT_ATOMS: atom_id res chain seq x y z
N ARG A 1 21.58 22.97 -0.03
CA ARG A 1 22.07 22.03 -1.09
C ARG A 1 21.98 22.78 -2.40
N GLN A 2 23.01 22.75 -3.25
CA GLN A 2 22.92 23.36 -4.58
C GLN A 2 21.77 22.71 -5.37
N PRO A 3 20.95 23.50 -6.10
CA PRO A 3 19.97 22.96 -7.05
C PRO A 3 20.64 21.92 -7.96
N GLY A 4 20.02 20.75 -8.14
CA GLY A 4 20.58 19.65 -8.95
C GLY A 4 21.36 18.56 -8.19
N THR A 5 21.64 18.73 -6.89
CA THR A 5 22.35 17.71 -6.07
C THR A 5 21.43 16.72 -5.35
N ALA A 6 20.12 16.88 -5.47
CA ALA A 6 19.17 15.98 -4.86
C ALA A 6 19.24 14.59 -5.51
N ARG A 7 19.11 13.57 -4.66
CA ARG A 7 19.15 12.16 -5.03
C ARG A 7 17.83 11.54 -4.66
N TYR A 8 17.34 10.64 -5.50
CA TYR A 8 15.96 10.18 -5.44
C TYR A 8 15.89 8.65 -5.34
N ILE A 9 14.82 8.18 -4.71
CA ILE A 9 14.26 6.85 -4.88
C ILE A 9 12.88 7.05 -5.46
N VAL A 10 12.58 6.39 -6.56
CA VAL A 10 11.27 6.39 -7.21
C VAL A 10 10.65 5.04 -6.93
N PHE A 11 9.65 4.99 -6.05
CA PHE A 11 8.78 3.82 -5.95
C PHE A 11 7.88 3.80 -7.18
N THR A 12 7.98 2.80 -8.05
CA THR A 12 7.17 2.74 -9.28
C THR A 12 6.46 1.41 -9.44
N CYS A 13 5.22 1.50 -9.94
CA CYS A 13 4.38 0.38 -10.37
C CYS A 13 4.18 0.33 -11.88
N GLY A 14 5.02 1.03 -12.65
CA GLY A 14 4.90 1.17 -14.10
C GLY A 14 5.13 -0.11 -14.90
N LYS A 15 4.99 0.02 -16.23
CA LYS A 15 5.21 -1.08 -17.19
C LYS A 15 6.56 -1.76 -16.90
N PRO A 16 6.63 -3.10 -17.03
CA PRO A 16 7.89 -3.81 -16.95
C PRO A 16 8.90 -3.08 -17.85
N LEU A 17 10.01 -2.60 -17.30
CA LEU A 17 11.13 -2.17 -18.14
C LEU A 17 11.48 -3.37 -19.04
N ALA A 18 11.90 -3.14 -20.29
CA ALA A 18 12.09 -4.20 -21.29
C ALA A 18 12.96 -5.38 -20.78
N HIS A 19 13.78 -5.15 -19.76
CA HIS A 19 14.68 -6.12 -19.14
C HIS A 19 14.27 -6.62 -17.76
N VAL A 20 13.09 -6.23 -17.25
CA VAL A 20 12.59 -6.71 -15.96
C VAL A 20 11.14 -7.14 -16.07
N ASN A 21 10.89 -8.45 -15.90
CA ASN A 21 9.58 -9.12 -15.92
C ASN A 21 8.63 -8.71 -14.77
N ALA A 22 8.59 -7.43 -14.41
CA ALA A 22 8.07 -7.00 -13.13
C ALA A 22 6.62 -6.51 -13.18
N SER A 23 5.68 -7.44 -13.09
CA SER A 23 4.38 -7.19 -12.45
C SER A 23 4.51 -7.18 -10.92
N VAL A 24 5.51 -6.47 -10.39
CA VAL A 24 5.87 -6.55 -8.95
C VAL A 24 4.87 -5.79 -8.08
N CYS A 25 4.22 -4.76 -8.62
CA CYS A 25 3.12 -4.11 -7.95
C CYS A 25 1.83 -4.94 -8.09
N GLN A 26 1.64 -5.84 -7.13
CA GLN A 26 0.41 -6.61 -6.93
C GLN A 26 -0.74 -5.68 -6.45
N GLY A 27 -1.49 -6.08 -5.42
CA GLY A 27 -2.65 -5.34 -4.94
C GLY A 27 -2.27 -4.05 -4.20
N ILE A 28 -3.29 -3.26 -3.82
CA ILE A 28 -3.12 -2.00 -3.06
C ILE A 28 -2.29 -2.23 -1.80
N GLY A 29 -2.58 -3.29 -1.04
CA GLY A 29 -1.86 -3.62 0.19
C GLY A 29 -0.37 -3.92 -0.04
N ASP A 30 -0.02 -4.56 -1.15
CA ASP A 30 1.38 -4.83 -1.52
C ASP A 30 2.16 -3.56 -1.82
N ARG A 31 1.54 -2.64 -2.53
CA ARG A 31 2.17 -1.39 -2.94
C ARG A 31 2.37 -0.44 -1.78
N VAL A 32 1.38 -0.34 -0.89
CA VAL A 32 1.51 0.41 0.36
C VAL A 32 2.69 -0.12 1.18
N ARG A 33 2.87 -1.45 1.25
CA ARG A 33 4.06 -2.05 1.87
C ARG A 33 5.34 -1.67 1.13
N GLY A 34 5.33 -1.76 -0.19
CA GLY A 34 6.46 -1.35 -1.04
C GLY A 34 6.90 0.10 -0.82
N ILE A 35 5.96 1.03 -0.72
CA ILE A 35 6.23 2.45 -0.42
C ILE A 35 6.91 2.61 0.96
N MET A 36 6.43 1.88 1.97
CA MET A 36 7.03 1.92 3.31
C MET A 36 8.49 1.44 3.30
N GLU A 37 8.79 0.38 2.53
CA GLU A 37 10.16 -0.11 2.36
C GLU A 37 11.01 0.87 1.54
N ALA A 38 10.44 1.48 0.49
CA ALA A 38 11.12 2.50 -0.30
C ALA A 38 11.48 3.73 0.57
N LEU A 39 10.60 4.13 1.49
CA LEU A 39 10.88 5.19 2.44
C LEU A 39 12.03 4.83 3.38
N ARG A 40 12.03 3.60 3.90
CA ARG A 40 13.14 3.11 4.74
C ARG A 40 14.48 3.22 4.01
N LEU A 41 14.53 2.78 2.75
CA LEU A 41 15.71 2.88 1.90
C LEU A 41 16.08 4.34 1.61
N ALA A 42 15.09 5.21 1.38
CA ALA A 42 15.29 6.62 1.10
C ALA A 42 15.93 7.32 2.30
N VAL A 43 15.45 7.04 3.52
CA VAL A 43 16.05 7.56 4.75
C VAL A 43 17.48 7.05 4.92
N HIS A 44 17.72 5.75 4.71
CA HIS A 44 19.04 5.15 4.82
C HIS A 44 20.07 5.78 3.86
N LEU A 45 19.69 5.93 2.60
CA LEU A 45 20.54 6.47 1.54
C LEU A 45 20.54 8.00 1.50
N ARG A 46 19.79 8.66 2.39
CA ARG A 46 19.59 10.12 2.45
C ARG A 46 19.10 10.69 1.11
N ARG A 47 18.08 10.05 0.55
CA ARG A 47 17.42 10.36 -0.72
C ARG A 47 15.99 10.83 -0.49
N VAL A 48 15.43 11.55 -1.46
CA VAL A 48 14.02 11.92 -1.52
C VAL A 48 13.23 10.76 -2.12
N LEU A 49 12.14 10.36 -1.50
CA LEU A 49 11.20 9.38 -2.03
C LEU A 49 10.19 10.09 -2.94
N LEU A 50 10.11 9.62 -4.18
CA LEU A 50 9.05 9.91 -5.15
C LEU A 50 8.18 8.68 -5.32
N ILE A 51 6.88 8.86 -5.45
CA ILE A 51 5.92 7.76 -5.63
C ILE A 51 5.26 7.91 -7.00
N ASP A 52 5.49 6.92 -7.85
CA ASP A 52 4.90 6.78 -9.18
C ASP A 52 3.90 5.62 -9.16
N TRP A 53 2.63 5.97 -8.98
CA TRP A 53 1.52 5.02 -8.93
C TRP A 53 0.34 5.60 -9.71
N GLU A 54 0.23 5.25 -10.98
CA GLU A 54 -0.90 5.67 -11.84
C GLU A 54 -1.94 4.56 -11.99
N GLN A 55 -1.50 3.31 -12.10
CA GLN A 55 -2.39 2.17 -12.33
C GLN A 55 -2.51 1.33 -11.07
N PRO A 56 -3.67 0.76 -10.74
CA PRO A 56 -4.90 0.82 -11.54
C PRO A 56 -5.68 2.12 -11.39
N ALA A 57 -5.38 2.88 -10.35
CA ALA A 57 -5.90 4.22 -10.16
C ALA A 57 -4.82 5.05 -9.42
N PRO A 58 -4.76 6.37 -9.68
CA PRO A 58 -3.74 7.23 -9.08
C PRO A 58 -3.86 7.25 -7.56
N LEU A 59 -2.74 7.07 -6.84
CA LEU A 59 -2.73 6.99 -5.38
C LEU A 59 -3.30 8.26 -4.75
N GLU A 60 -2.96 9.41 -5.32
CA GLU A 60 -3.35 10.76 -4.88
C GLU A 60 -4.87 10.99 -4.85
N THR A 61 -5.64 10.23 -5.62
CA THR A 61 -7.10 10.29 -5.60
C THR A 61 -7.67 9.68 -4.31
N PHE A 62 -6.96 8.74 -3.70
CA PHE A 62 -7.46 7.97 -2.55
C PHE A 62 -6.71 8.24 -1.26
N LEU A 63 -5.40 8.45 -1.35
CA LEU A 63 -4.50 8.58 -0.22
C LEU A 63 -3.57 9.77 -0.41
N LEU A 64 -3.41 10.56 0.64
CA LEU A 64 -2.57 11.74 0.71
C LEU A 64 -1.63 11.65 1.92
N PRO A 65 -0.40 12.17 1.85
CA PRO A 65 0.43 12.30 3.04
C PRO A 65 -0.13 13.43 3.92
N ALA A 66 -0.09 13.23 5.24
CA ALA A 66 -0.67 14.19 6.16
C ALA A 66 0.06 15.53 6.09
N GLY A 67 -0.72 16.62 6.11
CA GLY A 67 -0.21 17.99 6.04
C GLY A 67 -0.04 18.54 4.61
N LEU A 68 -0.51 17.82 3.59
CA LEU A 68 -0.82 18.44 2.30
C LEU A 68 -2.28 18.93 2.32
N PRO A 69 -2.56 20.20 1.95
CA PRO A 69 -3.93 20.64 1.79
C PRO A 69 -4.61 19.79 0.72
N ALA A 70 -5.77 19.22 1.05
CA ALA A 70 -6.63 18.58 0.06
C ALA A 70 -7.06 19.67 -0.94
N GLY A 71 -6.72 19.48 -2.23
CA GLY A 71 -7.16 20.41 -3.28
C GLY A 71 -6.27 21.62 -3.54
N GLY A 72 -5.04 21.68 -3.03
CA GLY A 72 -4.06 22.61 -3.59
C GLY A 72 -3.74 22.21 -5.03
N ASP A 73 -3.98 23.09 -6.00
CA ASP A 73 -3.53 22.87 -7.38
C ASP A 73 -2.03 22.50 -7.33
N PRO A 74 -1.62 21.35 -7.89
CA PRO A 74 -0.20 20.99 -8.00
C PRO A 74 0.68 22.12 -8.55
N SER A 75 0.10 23.02 -9.36
CA SER A 75 0.77 24.18 -9.92
C SER A 75 1.05 25.30 -8.89
N GLU A 76 0.17 25.53 -7.90
CA GLU A 76 0.29 26.61 -6.91
C GLU A 76 1.30 26.33 -5.78
N LEU A 77 1.64 25.05 -5.55
CA LEU A 77 2.64 24.66 -4.54
C LEU A 77 4.08 24.58 -5.08
N SER A 78 4.23 24.52 -6.42
CA SER A 78 5.53 24.65 -7.09
C SER A 78 6.14 26.04 -6.89
N THR A 79 5.30 27.09 -6.83
CA THR A 79 5.71 28.48 -6.62
C THR A 79 5.96 28.82 -5.15
N ALA A 80 5.26 28.17 -4.21
CA ALA A 80 5.43 28.42 -2.77
C ALA A 80 6.81 27.98 -2.21
N SER A 81 7.49 27.01 -2.84
CA SER A 81 8.85 26.62 -2.45
C SER A 81 9.95 27.51 -3.04
N ALA A 82 9.60 28.46 -3.93
CA ALA A 82 10.57 29.33 -4.60
C ALA A 82 10.74 30.70 -3.95
N SER A 83 9.86 31.12 -3.01
CA SER A 83 9.78 32.53 -2.59
C SER A 83 10.19 32.85 -1.14
N THR A 84 10.71 31.90 -0.35
CA THR A 84 11.24 32.23 0.99
C THR A 84 12.76 31.99 1.05
N GLY A 85 13.52 33.09 1.00
CA GLY A 85 14.99 33.12 1.00
C GLY A 85 15.68 32.65 2.28
N ASN A 86 15.05 31.80 3.11
CA ASN A 86 15.68 31.17 4.27
C ASN A 86 16.23 29.80 3.88
N SER A 87 17.50 29.78 3.45
CA SER A 87 18.20 28.64 2.85
C SER A 87 18.53 27.46 3.80
N SER A 88 17.87 27.33 4.95
CA SER A 88 18.17 26.28 5.95
C SER A 88 17.15 25.14 6.00
N GLN A 89 16.00 25.29 5.33
CA GLN A 89 14.96 24.26 5.37
C GLN A 89 15.39 23.04 4.54
N ARG A 90 15.58 21.90 5.20
CA ARG A 90 15.85 20.63 4.51
C ARG A 90 14.64 20.30 3.63
N PRO A 91 14.83 19.91 2.36
CA PRO A 91 13.71 19.49 1.52
C PRO A 91 12.98 18.31 2.19
N PRO A 92 11.65 18.22 2.03
CA PRO A 92 10.90 17.09 2.56
C PRO A 92 11.48 15.79 2.01
N VAL A 93 11.58 14.78 2.86
CA VAL A 93 12.09 13.43 2.50
C VAL A 93 11.15 12.74 1.50
N ILE A 94 9.93 13.24 1.35
CA ILE A 94 8.84 12.62 0.62
C ILE A 94 8.17 13.70 -0.23
N ASP A 95 8.05 13.49 -1.54
CA ASP A 95 7.29 14.35 -2.45
C ASP A 95 6.37 13.48 -3.32
N TRP A 96 5.06 13.67 -3.13
CA TRP A 96 4.00 12.94 -3.85
C TRP A 96 3.49 13.73 -5.05
N ARG A 97 3.79 15.03 -5.11
CA ARG A 97 3.12 16.00 -5.99
C ARG A 97 3.94 16.29 -7.23
N ASN A 98 5.26 16.25 -7.08
CA ASN A 98 6.15 16.40 -8.20
C ASN A 98 6.32 15.02 -8.83
N LYS A 99 5.44 14.68 -9.77
CA LYS A 99 5.87 13.88 -10.92
C LYS A 99 6.82 14.81 -11.65
N PRO A 100 8.15 14.75 -11.43
CA PRO A 100 8.96 15.59 -12.25
C PRO A 100 8.68 15.11 -13.68
N HIS A 101 8.75 15.98 -14.69
CA HIS A 101 8.79 15.53 -16.09
C HIS A 101 10.00 14.60 -16.39
N TYR A 102 10.66 14.10 -15.35
CA TYR A 102 11.34 12.83 -15.23
C TYR A 102 10.42 11.65 -15.61
N ARG A 103 10.02 11.61 -16.89
CA ARG A 103 10.03 10.31 -17.54
C ARG A 103 11.47 9.82 -17.45
N VAL A 104 11.70 8.62 -16.94
CA VAL A 104 12.98 7.94 -17.12
C VAL A 104 13.15 7.81 -18.64
N LYS A 105 13.84 8.78 -19.25
CA LYS A 105 13.93 8.89 -20.72
C LYS A 105 15.00 7.95 -21.27
N ASP A 106 16.01 7.60 -20.47
CA ASP A 106 17.11 6.71 -20.83
C ASP A 106 17.53 5.81 -19.65
N GLU A 107 17.99 4.59 -19.96
CA GLU A 107 18.49 3.59 -18.99
C GLU A 107 19.67 4.10 -18.16
N THR A 108 20.37 5.13 -18.63
CA THR A 108 21.54 5.76 -17.99
C THR A 108 21.19 6.48 -16.69
N ASP A 109 19.95 6.96 -16.56
CA ASP A 109 19.44 7.63 -15.36
C ASP A 109 18.89 6.63 -14.32
N LEU A 110 18.52 5.43 -14.78
CA LEU A 110 17.99 4.35 -13.96
C LEU A 110 19.11 3.42 -13.51
N ALA A 111 19.92 3.86 -12.54
CA ALA A 111 21.16 3.14 -12.21
C ALA A 111 20.95 1.73 -11.63
N ALA A 112 19.76 1.43 -11.07
CA ALA A 112 19.30 0.05 -10.96
C ALA A 112 17.82 -0.05 -10.58
N TYR A 113 17.23 -1.15 -11.03
CA TYR A 113 15.89 -1.58 -10.67
C TYR A 113 16.00 -2.69 -9.63
N VAL A 114 15.42 -2.48 -8.46
CA VAL A 114 15.37 -3.49 -7.40
C VAL A 114 13.97 -4.07 -7.38
N THR A 115 13.87 -5.37 -7.67
CA THR A 115 12.67 -6.16 -7.43
C THR A 115 12.93 -7.20 -6.39
N PHE A 116 11.98 -7.31 -5.46
CA PHE A 116 11.88 -8.45 -4.58
C PHE A 116 10.78 -9.37 -5.13
N PRO A 117 11.08 -10.63 -5.47
CA PRO A 117 10.03 -11.54 -5.89
C PRO A 117 9.09 -11.82 -4.71
N SER A 118 7.83 -12.11 -5.03
CA SER A 118 6.75 -12.34 -4.06
C SER A 118 6.96 -13.53 -3.12
N LYS A 119 7.91 -14.43 -3.42
CA LYS A 119 8.15 -15.62 -2.61
C LYS A 119 9.03 -15.30 -1.40
N PRO A 120 8.68 -15.75 -0.19
CA PRO A 120 9.56 -15.65 0.96
C PRO A 120 10.80 -16.51 0.69
N PHE A 121 11.88 -15.88 0.24
CA PHE A 121 13.15 -16.57 0.11
C PHE A 121 13.67 -16.96 1.50
N PRO A 122 14.32 -18.13 1.64
CA PRO A 122 15.33 -18.32 2.66
C PRO A 122 16.32 -17.14 2.61
N ARG A 123 16.84 -16.69 3.76
CA ARG A 123 17.79 -15.57 3.81
C ARG A 123 19.03 -15.81 2.93
N SER A 124 19.40 -17.08 2.73
CA SER A 124 20.50 -17.52 1.84
C SER A 124 20.30 -17.13 0.38
N ASP A 125 19.06 -16.96 -0.06
CA ASP A 125 18.74 -16.82 -1.49
C ASP A 125 18.55 -15.35 -1.87
N MET A 126 18.70 -14.43 -0.93
CA MET A 126 18.70 -13.01 -1.26
C MET A 126 20.02 -12.67 -1.97
N PRO A 127 19.95 -12.04 -3.15
CA PRO A 127 21.14 -11.57 -3.86
C PRO A 127 22.04 -10.76 -2.92
N LYS A 128 23.34 -11.09 -2.86
CA LYS A 128 24.31 -10.42 -1.98
C LYS A 128 24.39 -8.92 -2.26
N GLU A 129 24.03 -8.50 -3.48
CA GLU A 129 23.95 -7.12 -3.96
C GLU A 129 22.83 -6.33 -3.27
N LEU A 130 21.81 -7.00 -2.74
CA LEU A 130 20.69 -6.41 -2.01
C LEU A 130 20.88 -6.47 -0.48
N GLN A 131 21.96 -7.11 -0.01
CA GLN A 131 22.38 -7.06 1.39
C GLN A 131 23.32 -5.86 1.59
N GLU A 132 23.47 -5.38 2.83
CA GLU A 132 24.64 -4.56 3.17
C GLU A 132 25.89 -5.45 3.17
N PRO A 133 27.04 -5.03 2.59
CA PRO A 133 27.38 -3.71 2.03
C PRO A 133 27.07 -3.52 0.52
N GLY A 134 26.47 -4.52 -0.13
CA GLY A 134 26.15 -4.51 -1.56
C GLY A 134 25.31 -3.33 -2.00
N ILE A 135 24.27 -2.95 -1.23
CA ILE A 135 23.43 -1.79 -1.55
C ILE A 135 24.23 -0.49 -1.57
N ARG A 136 25.10 -0.25 -0.59
CA ARG A 136 25.94 0.95 -0.57
C ARG A 136 26.94 1.00 -1.71
N ARG A 137 27.50 -0.16 -2.08
CA ARG A 137 28.44 -0.28 -3.20
C ARG A 137 27.74 -0.01 -4.53
N ARG A 138 26.57 -0.60 -4.74
CA ARG A 138 25.81 -0.52 -6.00
C ARG A 138 25.07 0.81 -6.17
N PHE A 139 24.47 1.32 -5.10
CA PHE A 139 23.60 2.50 -5.09
C PHE A 139 24.20 3.69 -4.35
N GLY A 140 25.53 3.69 -4.23
CA GLY A 140 26.32 4.69 -3.52
C GLY A 140 26.23 6.08 -4.15
N ASN A 141 27.29 6.88 -3.97
CA ASN A 141 27.20 8.31 -4.23
C ASN A 141 26.96 8.70 -5.70
N ALA A 142 27.34 7.86 -6.66
CA ALA A 142 27.23 8.17 -8.09
C ALA A 142 25.79 8.09 -8.63
N THR A 143 24.95 7.24 -8.05
CA THR A 143 23.58 7.06 -8.54
C THR A 143 22.71 8.24 -8.14
N ARG A 144 22.15 8.98 -9.10
CA ARG A 144 21.21 10.07 -8.82
C ARG A 144 19.80 9.56 -8.51
N VAL A 145 19.31 8.61 -9.30
CA VAL A 145 17.94 8.06 -9.18
C VAL A 145 17.98 6.53 -9.05
N ILE A 146 17.18 6.00 -8.14
CA ILE A 146 16.98 4.55 -7.95
C ILE A 146 15.51 4.27 -8.23
N ALA A 147 15.21 3.41 -9.20
CA ALA A 147 13.85 2.90 -9.36
C ALA A 147 13.68 1.66 -8.47
N TYR A 148 12.62 1.67 -7.68
CA TYR A 148 12.35 0.65 -6.69
C TYR A 148 10.92 0.13 -6.86
N SER A 149 10.76 -1.19 -6.90
CA SER A 149 9.44 -1.81 -6.91
C SER A 149 9.46 -3.06 -6.05
N SER A 150 8.48 -3.18 -5.16
CA SER A 150 8.42 -4.32 -4.24
C SER A 150 6.99 -4.53 -3.78
N ASN A 151 6.56 -5.78 -3.70
CA ASN A 151 5.42 -6.22 -2.91
C ASN A 151 5.84 -6.87 -1.58
N TYR A 152 7.14 -6.91 -1.32
CA TYR A 152 7.71 -7.60 -0.17
C TYR A 152 7.56 -6.79 1.12
N GLN A 153 7.50 -7.49 2.25
CA GLN A 153 7.50 -6.92 3.59
C GLN A 153 8.70 -7.47 4.35
N ASP A 154 9.61 -6.60 4.79
CA ASP A 154 10.70 -7.00 5.68
C ASP A 154 10.14 -7.24 7.09
N LEU A 155 9.61 -8.44 7.32
CA LEU A 155 8.98 -8.90 8.56
C LEU A 155 9.99 -9.12 9.72
N GLY A 156 10.95 -8.21 9.90
CA GLY A 156 11.95 -8.36 10.97
C GLY A 156 13.18 -9.13 10.59
N ARG A 157 13.40 -9.38 9.29
CA ARG A 157 14.56 -10.11 8.82
C ARG A 157 15.77 -9.20 8.58
N ASN A 158 15.60 -7.88 8.67
CA ASN A 158 16.66 -6.87 8.46
C ASN A 158 17.32 -7.00 7.10
N TRP A 159 16.49 -7.24 6.10
CA TRP A 159 16.94 -7.47 4.74
C TRP A 159 17.27 -6.16 4.03
N LEU A 160 16.44 -5.14 4.24
CA LEU A 160 16.71 -3.81 3.74
C LEU A 160 17.47 -2.99 4.78
N PRO A 161 18.45 -2.18 4.36
CA PRO A 161 19.13 -1.31 5.29
C PRO A 161 18.30 -0.08 5.62
N GLY A 162 18.65 0.58 6.71
CA GLY A 162 17.97 1.78 7.20
C GLY A 162 17.38 1.63 8.58
N PRO A 163 16.88 2.74 9.15
CA PRO A 163 16.23 2.72 10.44
C PRO A 163 15.07 1.74 10.35
N TYR A 164 15.07 0.82 11.29
CA TYR A 164 14.01 -0.15 11.37
C TYR A 164 12.71 0.65 11.62
N LEU A 165 11.73 0.58 10.71
CA LEU A 165 10.42 1.22 10.89
C LEU A 165 9.55 0.40 11.86
N GLY A 166 10.15 0.08 13.01
CA GLY A 166 9.71 -0.71 14.16
C GLY A 166 9.55 -2.25 14.04
N LYS A 167 10.30 -3.05 14.84
CA LYS A 167 10.32 -4.53 14.80
C LYS A 167 8.93 -5.15 14.99
N GLN A 168 8.62 -6.15 14.17
CA GLN A 168 7.44 -7.02 14.30
C GLN A 168 6.08 -6.30 14.30
N GLN A 169 5.02 -7.08 14.16
CA GLN A 169 3.63 -6.64 14.27
C GLN A 169 3.43 -5.95 15.63
N GLY A 170 3.41 -4.60 15.69
CA GLY A 170 3.12 -3.87 16.94
C GLY A 170 4.00 -2.65 17.23
N SER A 171 4.96 -2.31 16.37
CA SER A 171 5.75 -1.10 16.60
C SER A 171 4.96 0.17 16.25
N TRP A 172 4.70 1.00 17.27
CA TRP A 172 4.03 2.30 17.12
C TRP A 172 4.65 3.17 16.02
N GLN A 173 5.96 3.07 15.80
CA GLN A 173 6.68 3.79 14.74
C GLN A 173 6.15 3.45 13.34
N ARG A 174 5.86 2.17 13.05
CA ARG A 174 5.30 1.77 11.76
C ARG A 174 3.92 2.38 11.54
N LEU A 175 3.09 2.36 12.58
CA LEU A 175 1.75 2.96 12.55
C LEU A 175 1.83 4.47 12.37
N CYS A 176 2.75 5.16 13.08
CA CYS A 176 2.95 6.59 12.92
C CYS A 176 3.36 6.95 11.49
N VAL A 177 4.31 6.22 10.90
CA VAL A 177 4.74 6.46 9.51
C VAL A 177 3.61 6.13 8.53
N PHE A 178 2.90 5.01 8.73
CA PHE A 178 1.74 4.66 7.91
C PHE A 178 0.69 5.76 7.94
N ASN A 179 0.27 6.20 9.13
CA ASN A 179 -0.69 7.28 9.30
C ASN A 179 -0.17 8.58 8.70
N ARG A 180 1.13 8.88 8.82
CA ARG A 180 1.67 10.10 8.22
C ARG A 180 1.67 10.06 6.70
N LEU A 181 1.88 8.90 6.10
CA LEU A 181 1.93 8.73 4.65
C LEU A 181 0.56 8.56 4.01
N PHE A 182 -0.35 7.83 4.65
CA PHE A 182 -1.59 7.37 4.03
C PHE A 182 -2.80 7.89 4.81
N GLN A 183 -3.12 9.16 4.61
CA GLN A 183 -4.39 9.74 5.02
C GLN A 183 -5.40 9.54 3.88
N PRO A 184 -6.66 9.17 4.18
CA PRO A 184 -7.72 9.20 3.18
C PRO A 184 -7.82 10.59 2.53
N SER A 185 -8.05 10.65 1.22
CA SER A 185 -8.51 11.88 0.57
C SER A 185 -9.88 12.27 1.13
N GLU A 186 -10.31 13.53 0.92
CA GLU A 186 -11.63 13.99 1.36
C GLU A 186 -12.75 13.11 0.79
N ALA A 187 -12.68 12.76 -0.50
CA ALA A 187 -13.63 11.87 -1.15
C ALA A 187 -13.69 10.48 -0.47
N VAL A 188 -12.53 9.91 -0.13
CA VAL A 188 -12.48 8.60 0.57
C VAL A 188 -12.99 8.73 2.00
N ALA A 189 -12.61 9.79 2.72
CA ALA A 189 -13.08 10.04 4.08
C ALA A 189 -14.60 10.21 4.13
N GLN A 190 -15.16 10.98 3.20
CA GLN A 190 -16.60 11.16 3.05
C GLN A 190 -17.29 9.83 2.71
N GLY A 191 -16.76 9.07 1.74
CA GLY A 191 -17.29 7.75 1.40
C GLY A 191 -17.27 6.76 2.57
N ILE A 192 -16.22 6.79 3.41
CA ILE A 192 -16.16 6.02 4.66
C ILE A 192 -17.27 6.46 5.63
N ALA A 193 -17.48 7.76 5.80
CA ALA A 193 -18.51 8.29 6.68
C ALA A 193 -19.93 7.95 6.21
N ASP A 194 -20.18 8.06 4.90
CA ASP A 194 -21.45 7.69 4.26
C ASP A 194 -21.75 6.20 4.41
N GLU A 195 -20.76 5.35 4.14
CA GLU A 195 -20.92 3.91 4.28
C GLU A 195 -21.16 3.51 5.74
N ARG A 196 -20.51 4.17 6.70
CA ARG A 196 -20.79 3.95 8.13
C ARG A 196 -22.21 4.40 8.52
N ARG A 197 -22.68 5.56 8.03
CA ARG A 197 -24.08 5.98 8.23
C ARG A 197 -25.05 4.98 7.66
N ARG A 198 -24.80 4.46 6.46
CA ARG A 198 -25.64 3.45 5.82
C ARG A 198 -25.69 2.14 6.62
N LEU A 199 -24.55 1.66 7.09
CA LEU A 199 -24.43 0.38 7.79
C LEU A 199 -24.91 0.42 9.25
N PHE A 200 -24.71 1.55 9.94
CA PHE A 200 -24.90 1.66 11.40
C PHE A 200 -25.89 2.76 11.83
N GLY A 201 -26.42 3.54 10.90
CA GLY A 201 -27.28 4.69 11.18
C GLY A 201 -26.53 6.00 11.53
N ALA A 202 -25.25 5.93 11.91
CA ALA A 202 -24.40 7.10 12.14
C ALA A 202 -22.92 6.81 11.82
N SER A 203 -22.15 7.87 11.54
CA SER A 203 -20.74 7.78 11.11
C SER A 203 -19.75 7.56 12.26
N ASP A 204 -20.18 7.66 13.51
CA ASP A 204 -19.35 7.62 14.72
C ASP A 204 -19.69 6.45 15.66
N VAL A 205 -20.67 5.61 15.28
CA VAL A 205 -21.07 4.42 16.03
C VAL A 205 -19.84 3.52 16.26
N PRO A 206 -19.56 3.08 17.50
CA PRO A 206 -18.52 2.10 17.76
C PRO A 206 -18.95 0.73 17.22
N TYR A 207 -18.04 0.04 16.54
CA TYR A 207 -18.32 -1.26 15.93
C TYR A 207 -17.11 -2.17 16.02
N VAL A 208 -17.35 -3.48 15.88
CA VAL A 208 -16.30 -4.48 15.66
C VAL A 208 -16.27 -4.83 14.18
N ALA A 209 -15.07 -4.93 13.62
CA ALA A 209 -14.86 -5.31 12.24
C ALA A 209 -14.01 -6.57 12.12
N VAL A 210 -14.33 -7.38 11.13
CA VAL A 210 -13.58 -8.56 10.74
C VAL A 210 -13.25 -8.43 9.27
N HIS A 211 -11.96 -8.46 8.96
CA HIS A 211 -11.48 -8.63 7.60
C HIS A 211 -11.14 -10.10 7.39
N TRP A 212 -12.00 -10.82 6.67
CA TRP A 212 -11.84 -12.25 6.41
C TRP A 212 -11.47 -12.47 4.95
N ARG A 213 -10.18 -12.74 4.71
CA ARG A 213 -9.65 -13.03 3.39
C ARG A 213 -9.38 -14.52 3.28
N VAL A 214 -10.02 -15.18 2.33
CA VAL A 214 -9.84 -16.62 2.11
C VAL A 214 -8.80 -16.87 1.01
N GLY A 215 -8.63 -15.93 0.10
CA GLY A 215 -7.88 -16.18 -1.14
C GLY A 215 -8.55 -17.29 -1.97
N GLY A 216 -7.99 -17.55 -3.15
CA GLY A 216 -8.48 -18.61 -4.04
C GLY A 216 -9.83 -18.32 -4.67
N GLN A 217 -10.14 -17.04 -4.90
CA GLN A 217 -11.30 -16.68 -5.74
C GLN A 217 -11.20 -17.39 -7.10
N PRO A 218 -12.34 -17.71 -7.75
CA PRO A 218 -12.34 -18.06 -9.17
C PRO A 218 -11.45 -17.07 -9.93
N PHE A 219 -10.61 -17.57 -10.83
CA PHE A 219 -9.61 -16.79 -11.59
C PHE A 219 -8.30 -16.42 -10.87
N GLU A 220 -8.06 -16.80 -9.61
CA GLU A 220 -6.71 -16.73 -9.04
C GLU A 220 -5.86 -17.94 -9.49
N PRO A 221 -4.88 -17.76 -10.41
CA PRO A 221 -4.33 -18.84 -11.24
C PRO A 221 -3.45 -19.85 -10.49
N ARG A 222 -3.34 -19.80 -9.15
CA ARG A 222 -2.39 -20.62 -8.38
C ARG A 222 -2.90 -21.20 -7.05
N ILE A 223 -4.17 -21.03 -6.68
CA ILE A 223 -4.66 -21.44 -5.34
C ILE A 223 -5.47 -22.75 -5.35
N TRP A 224 -5.61 -23.41 -6.49
CA TRP A 224 -6.13 -24.79 -6.62
C TRP A 224 -5.53 -25.79 -5.61
N LYS A 225 -4.27 -25.58 -5.17
CA LYS A 225 -3.61 -26.43 -4.15
C LYS A 225 -4.02 -26.14 -2.70
N TYR A 226 -4.68 -25.02 -2.46
CA TYR A 226 -5.26 -24.62 -1.17
C TYR A 226 -6.74 -24.30 -1.34
N GLN A 227 -7.48 -25.10 -2.11
CA GLN A 227 -8.87 -25.32 -1.77
C GLN A 227 -8.87 -26.00 -0.38
N THR A 228 -8.63 -25.21 0.67
CA THR A 228 -9.08 -25.52 2.01
C THR A 228 -10.50 -26.01 1.83
N ALA A 229 -10.78 -27.24 2.28
CA ALA A 229 -12.10 -27.82 2.08
C ALA A 229 -13.15 -26.78 2.50
N GLN A 230 -14.29 -26.71 1.80
CA GLN A 230 -15.34 -25.72 2.09
C GLN A 230 -15.68 -25.68 3.60
N SER A 231 -15.58 -26.83 4.27
CA SER A 231 -15.67 -26.97 5.73
C SER A 231 -14.66 -26.12 6.52
N GLU A 232 -13.40 -26.06 6.12
CA GLU A 232 -12.36 -25.24 6.76
C GLU A 232 -12.64 -23.75 6.59
N GLN A 233 -13.14 -23.33 5.42
CA GLN A 233 -13.53 -21.94 5.20
C GLN A 233 -14.68 -21.54 6.14
N VAL A 234 -15.74 -22.35 6.18
CA VAL A 234 -16.89 -22.13 7.09
C VAL A 234 -16.44 -22.10 8.54
N HIS A 235 -15.56 -23.04 8.95
CA HIS A 235 -15.03 -23.07 10.31
C HIS A 235 -14.23 -21.82 10.64
N SER A 236 -13.33 -21.37 9.74
CA SER A 236 -12.55 -20.14 9.94
C SER A 236 -13.42 -18.89 10.04
N TYR A 237 -14.48 -18.82 9.23
CA TYR A 237 -15.44 -17.72 9.27
C TYR A 237 -16.22 -17.71 10.59
N ALA A 238 -16.73 -18.88 11.02
CA ALA A 238 -17.44 -19.03 12.28
C ALA A 238 -16.54 -18.63 13.47
N ALA A 239 -15.28 -19.08 13.48
CA ALA A 239 -14.31 -18.72 14.50
C ALA A 239 -14.05 -17.20 14.54
N ALA A 240 -13.91 -16.55 13.37
CA ALA A 240 -13.74 -15.10 13.28
C ALA A 240 -14.96 -14.34 13.83
N LEU A 241 -16.18 -14.79 13.54
CA LEU A 241 -17.41 -14.20 14.06
C LEU A 241 -17.56 -14.38 15.58
N VAL A 242 -17.22 -15.55 16.11
CA VAL A 242 -17.23 -15.79 17.56
C VAL A 242 -16.25 -14.85 18.26
N CYS A 243 -15.03 -14.73 17.74
CA CYS A 243 -14.03 -13.79 18.25
C CYS A 243 -14.54 -12.34 18.25
N ALA A 244 -15.13 -11.90 17.13
CA ALA A 244 -15.68 -10.56 17.01
C ALA A 244 -16.80 -10.28 18.03
N ARG A 245 -17.69 -11.24 18.24
CA ARG A 245 -18.76 -11.14 19.25
C ARG A 245 -18.22 -11.06 20.68
N MET A 246 -17.19 -11.83 20.99
CA MET A 246 -16.52 -11.75 22.30
C MET A 246 -15.88 -10.38 22.52
N VAL A 247 -15.21 -9.83 21.49
CA VAL A 247 -14.64 -8.47 21.56
C VAL A 247 -15.75 -7.43 21.73
N ALA A 248 -16.84 -7.54 20.98
CA ALA A 248 -17.98 -6.62 21.08
C ALA A 248 -18.57 -6.64 22.49
N ALA A 249 -18.84 -7.82 23.04
CA ALA A 249 -19.36 -7.99 24.39
C ALA A 249 -18.41 -7.42 25.45
N ALA A 250 -17.11 -7.71 25.35
CA ALA A 250 -16.10 -7.19 26.28
C ALA A 250 -15.93 -5.67 26.24
N LYS A 251 -16.37 -5.01 25.15
CA LYS A 251 -16.32 -3.56 24.96
C LYS A 251 -17.69 -2.87 25.10
N GLY A 252 -18.75 -3.61 25.41
CA GLY A 252 -20.12 -3.08 25.47
C GLY A 252 -20.62 -2.55 24.12
N ILE A 253 -20.10 -3.06 23.01
CA ILE A 253 -20.48 -2.66 21.66
C ILE A 253 -21.71 -3.46 21.24
N THR A 254 -22.83 -2.77 20.98
CA THR A 254 -24.10 -3.37 20.57
C THR A 254 -24.37 -3.30 19.06
N ALA A 255 -23.57 -2.51 18.32
CA ALA A 255 -23.69 -2.39 16.88
C ALA A 255 -23.42 -3.74 16.18
N PRO A 256 -24.03 -3.99 15.00
CA PRO A 256 -23.71 -5.15 14.17
C PRO A 256 -22.21 -5.27 13.89
N THR A 257 -21.70 -6.51 13.75
CA THR A 257 -20.32 -6.75 13.34
C THR A 257 -20.16 -6.46 11.85
N LEU A 258 -19.18 -5.63 11.49
CA LEU A 258 -18.79 -5.41 10.09
C LEU A 258 -17.96 -6.59 9.59
N ILE A 259 -18.37 -7.20 8.48
CA ILE A 259 -17.57 -8.18 7.75
C ILE A 259 -17.12 -7.59 6.42
N ILE A 260 -15.80 -7.60 6.20
CA ILE A 260 -15.17 -7.29 4.92
C ILE A 260 -14.52 -8.58 4.42
N THR A 261 -14.94 -9.07 3.26
CA THR A 261 -14.39 -10.31 2.67
C THR A 261 -14.35 -10.24 1.15
N ASP A 262 -13.43 -10.99 0.56
CA ASP A 262 -13.37 -11.27 -0.87
C ASP A 262 -14.33 -12.41 -1.29
N ASN A 263 -14.89 -13.17 -0.34
CA ASN A 263 -15.76 -14.31 -0.63
C ASN A 263 -17.20 -13.90 -1.03
N LEU A 264 -17.53 -14.04 -2.32
CA LEU A 264 -18.85 -13.66 -2.87
C LEU A 264 -20.02 -14.44 -2.24
N LEU A 265 -19.85 -15.72 -1.93
CA LEU A 265 -20.92 -16.52 -1.34
C LEU A 265 -21.31 -15.99 0.05
N ILE A 266 -20.32 -15.74 0.91
CA ILE A 266 -20.57 -15.18 2.24
C ILE A 266 -21.19 -13.79 2.15
N ARG A 267 -20.77 -12.95 1.19
CA ARG A 267 -21.38 -11.63 0.98
C ARG A 267 -22.85 -11.71 0.61
N ASN A 268 -23.20 -12.62 -0.31
CA ASN A 268 -24.59 -12.83 -0.70
C ASN A 268 -25.44 -13.33 0.48
N GLN A 269 -24.89 -14.21 1.32
CA GLN A 269 -25.57 -14.69 2.53
C GLN A 269 -25.76 -13.59 3.58
N ILE A 270 -24.77 -12.69 3.76
CA ILE A 270 -24.92 -11.50 4.62
C ILE A 270 -26.02 -10.59 4.07
N ALA A 271 -25.99 -10.28 2.77
CA ALA A 271 -27.00 -9.43 2.13
C ALA A 271 -28.41 -10.03 2.20
N ALA A 272 -28.54 -11.36 2.14
CA ALA A 272 -29.78 -12.08 2.33
C ALA A 272 -30.23 -12.21 3.80
N GLY A 273 -29.47 -11.64 4.75
CA GLY A 273 -29.83 -11.64 6.18
C GLY A 273 -29.58 -12.97 6.90
N TRP A 274 -28.79 -13.88 6.33
CA TRP A 274 -28.54 -15.20 6.95
C TRP A 274 -27.74 -15.11 8.26
N PHE A 275 -26.98 -14.03 8.44
CA PHE A 275 -26.16 -13.81 9.63
C PHE A 275 -26.72 -12.64 10.45
N ARG A 276 -27.53 -12.96 11.47
CA ARG A 276 -28.07 -11.93 12.38
C ARG A 276 -26.95 -11.16 13.08
N GLY A 277 -27.08 -9.84 13.09
CA GLY A 277 -26.11 -8.94 13.74
C GLY A 277 -24.81 -8.79 12.97
N VAL A 278 -24.80 -9.09 11.67
CA VAL A 278 -23.67 -8.91 10.76
C VAL A 278 -24.09 -8.02 9.61
N VAL A 279 -23.21 -7.10 9.22
CA VAL A 279 -23.39 -6.24 8.05
C VAL A 279 -22.13 -6.28 7.18
N GLY A 280 -22.30 -6.01 5.89
CA GLY A 280 -21.20 -5.95 4.94
C GLY A 280 -21.43 -4.86 3.90
N PRO A 281 -20.37 -4.28 3.33
CA PRO A 281 -20.51 -3.29 2.28
C PRO A 281 -20.98 -3.95 0.97
N GLU A 282 -21.75 -3.19 0.20
CA GLU A 282 -22.19 -3.61 -1.15
C GLU A 282 -21.00 -3.66 -2.13
N SER A 283 -19.95 -2.87 -1.86
CA SER A 283 -18.74 -2.84 -2.68
C SER A 283 -18.02 -4.20 -2.68
N VAL A 284 -17.73 -4.71 -3.88
CA VAL A 284 -16.87 -5.89 -4.05
C VAL A 284 -15.41 -5.48 -3.82
N ALA A 285 -14.70 -6.22 -2.97
CA ALA A 285 -13.24 -6.15 -2.96
C ALA A 285 -12.72 -6.67 -4.31
N LYS A 286 -12.52 -5.76 -5.26
CA LYS A 286 -11.98 -6.12 -6.57
C LYS A 286 -10.48 -6.31 -6.44
N HIS A 287 -10.01 -7.50 -6.82
CA HIS A 287 -8.61 -7.66 -7.18
C HIS A 287 -8.42 -6.87 -8.45
N VAL A 288 -7.82 -5.69 -8.33
CA VAL A 288 -7.48 -4.93 -9.51
C VAL A 288 -6.20 -5.52 -10.08
N THR A 289 -6.38 -6.61 -10.82
CA THR A 289 -5.29 -7.30 -11.50
C THR A 289 -4.85 -6.39 -12.63
N LEU A 290 -3.61 -5.91 -12.57
CA LEU A 290 -2.95 -5.29 -13.72
C LEU A 290 -2.62 -6.36 -14.77
N SER A 291 -3.62 -7.07 -15.30
CA SER A 291 -3.41 -7.77 -16.55
C SER A 291 -3.45 -6.72 -17.64
N ALA A 292 -2.28 -6.43 -18.19
CA ALA A 292 -2.17 -5.69 -19.43
C ALA A 292 -3.16 -6.27 -20.46
N ALA A 293 -3.89 -5.38 -21.14
CA ALA A 293 -4.66 -5.67 -22.36
C ALA A 293 -5.95 -6.51 -22.22
N SER A 294 -6.93 -6.01 -21.46
CA SER A 294 -8.33 -6.25 -21.83
C SER A 294 -9.12 -4.94 -21.70
N ASP A 295 -9.05 -4.12 -22.75
CA ASP A 295 -9.70 -2.81 -22.94
C ASP A 295 -11.24 -2.85 -23.04
N HIS A 296 -11.89 -3.88 -22.52
CA HIS A 296 -13.34 -3.99 -22.63
C HIS A 296 -13.95 -4.31 -21.25
N LEU A 297 -14.85 -3.42 -20.83
CA LEU A 297 -15.77 -3.51 -19.68
C LEU A 297 -15.30 -2.83 -18.38
N ALA A 298 -15.27 -1.49 -18.39
CA ALA A 298 -15.47 -0.71 -17.17
C ALA A 298 -16.26 0.58 -17.48
N THR A 299 -17.57 0.45 -17.61
CA THR A 299 -18.49 1.54 -17.21
C THR A 299 -18.63 1.46 -15.68
N PHE A 300 -18.38 2.58 -15.01
CA PHE A 300 -18.60 2.78 -13.58
C PHE A 300 -20.08 3.00 -13.28
#